data_AF-A0A377M2H3-F1
#
_entry.id   AF-A0A377M2H3-F1
#
_cell.length_a   1.000
_cell.length_b   1.000
_cell.length_c   1.000
_cell.angle_alpha   90.00
_cell.angle_beta   90.00
_cell.angle_gamma   90.00
#
_symmetry.space_group_name_H-M   'P 1'
#
loop_
_entity.id
_entity.type
_entity.pdbx_description
1 polymer ?
#
loop_
_entity_poly.entity_id
_entity_poly.type
_entity_poly.pdbx_seq_one_letter_code
_entity_poly.pdbx_strand_id
1 'polypeptide(L)' 'MYQSVESKTFQFAVFSADKAPYGVSRPFYLEAINEDAKQSAEQGLMRYLQINTKAG' A
#
# COMPACT_ATOMS: atom_id res chain seq x y z
N MET A 1 -31.77 -6.79 -11.13
CA MET A 1 -30.93 -6.82 -9.92
C MET A 1 -29.66 -6.06 -10.27
N TYR A 2 -29.54 -4.80 -9.88
CA TYR A 2 -28.31 -4.03 -10.13
C TYR A 2 -27.28 -4.48 -9.09
N GLN A 3 -26.19 -5.08 -9.55
CA GLN A 3 -25.05 -5.38 -8.72
C GLN A 3 -24.41 -4.03 -8.38
N SER A 4 -24.55 -3.56 -7.14
CA SER A 4 -23.81 -2.42 -6.65
C SER A 4 -22.33 -2.78 -6.73
N VAL A 5 -21.62 -2.21 -7.69
CA VAL A 5 -20.17 -2.36 -7.77
C VAL A 5 -19.63 -1.57 -6.59
N GLU A 6 -19.30 -2.24 -5.48
CA GLU A 6 -18.61 -1.58 -4.39
C GLU A 6 -17.28 -1.04 -4.94
N SER A 7 -17.18 0.28 -4.99
CA SER A 7 -15.95 0.96 -5.39
C SER A 7 -14.89 0.69 -4.34
N LYS A 8 -13.89 -0.12 -4.73
CA LYS A 8 -12.69 -0.34 -3.90
C LYS A 8 -12.00 0.99 -3.65
N THR A 9 -11.76 1.29 -2.38
CA THR A 9 -10.97 2.46 -1.97
C THR A 9 -9.63 1.97 -1.48
N PHE A 10 -8.54 2.52 -2.01
CA PHE A 10 -7.19 2.16 -1.61
C PHE A 10 -6.62 3.23 -0.69
N GLN A 11 -6.18 2.84 0.50
CA GLN A 11 -5.63 3.76 1.48
C GLN A 11 -4.16 3.45 1.76
N PHE A 12 -3.32 4.47 1.59
CA PHE A 12 -1.89 4.39 1.86
C PHE A 12 -1.45 5.53 2.77
N ALA A 13 -0.55 5.25 3.69
CA ALA A 13 0.14 6.27 4.48
C ALA A 13 1.58 6.45 3.99
N VAL A 14 2.11 7.65 4.24
CA VAL A 14 3.50 8.00 3.96
C VAL A 14 4.21 8.19 5.29
N PHE A 15 5.33 7.48 5.47
CA PHE A 15 6.15 7.54 6.68
C PHE A 15 7.59 7.88 6.34
N SER A 16 8.33 8.44 7.30
CA SER A 16 9.77 8.72 7.14
C SER A 16 10.56 7.43 6.91
N ALA A 17 11.58 7.50 6.05
CA ALA A 17 12.50 6.39 5.81
C ALA A 17 13.17 5.85 7.08
N ASP A 18 13.38 6.70 8.09
CA ASP A 18 14.01 6.31 9.37
C ASP A 18 13.21 5.25 10.14
N LYS A 19 11.92 5.09 9.81
CA LYS A 19 11.01 4.12 10.43
C LYS A 19 10.71 2.92 9.53
N ALA A 20 11.35 2.84 8.36
CA ALA A 20 11.07 1.79 7.39
C ALA A 20 11.55 0.42 7.90
N PRO A 21 10.73 -0.65 7.82
CA PRO A 21 11.14 -2.00 8.20
C PRO A 21 12.03 -2.69 7.16
N TYR A 22 12.43 -1.99 6.10
CA TYR A 22 13.28 -2.46 5.00
C TYR A 22 14.13 -1.31 4.46
N GLY A 23 15.21 -1.64 3.75
CA GLY A 23 16.06 -0.65 3.11
C GLY A 23 15.29 0.13 2.03
N VAL A 24 15.16 1.44 2.23
CA VAL A 24 14.56 2.36 1.25
C VAL A 24 15.59 3.38 0.79
N SER A 25 15.69 3.59 -0.53
CA SER A 25 16.56 4.62 -1.11
C SER A 25 15.91 6.00 -1.12
N ARG A 26 14.60 6.07 -0.87
CA ARG A 26 13.79 7.29 -0.83
C ARG A 26 13.73 7.81 0.61
N PRO A 27 13.52 9.12 0.84
CA PRO A 27 13.39 9.67 2.20
C PRO A 27 12.06 9.31 2.89
N PHE A 28 11.25 8.46 2.26
CA PHE A 28 9.97 7.99 2.78
C PHE A 28 9.69 6.56 2.30
N TYR A 29 8.71 5.92 2.95
CA TYR A 29 8.12 4.66 2.50
C TYR A 29 6.59 4.73 2.54
N LEU A 30 5.94 3.86 1.77
CA LEU A 30 4.48 3.75 1.72
C LEU A 30 4.02 2.55 2.54
N GLU A 31 2.91 2.71 3.25
CA GLU A 31 2.28 1.65 4.02
C GLU A 31 0.82 1.47 3.61
N ALA A 32 0.42 0.23 3.35
CA ALA A 32 -0.97 -0.11 3.04
C ALA A 32 -1.81 -0.12 4.32
N ILE A 33 -2.84 0.72 4.35
CA ILE A 33 -3.68 0.91 5.54
C ILE A 33 -4.87 -0.04 5.57
N ASN A 34 -5.43 -0.38 4.42
CA ASN A 34 -6.58 -1.29 4.31
C ASN A 34 -6.29 -2.51 3.43
N GLU A 35 -7.15 -3.53 3.54
CA GLU A 35 -6.96 -4.81 2.86
C GLU A 35 -6.94 -4.67 1.32
N ASP A 36 -7.76 -3.78 0.76
CA ASP A 36 -7.71 -3.47 -0.67
C ASP A 36 -6.35 -2.92 -1.09
N ALA A 37 -5.75 -2.02 -0.29
CA ALA A 37 -4.41 -1.50 -0.53
C ALA A 37 -3.34 -2.59 -0.42
N LYS A 38 -3.44 -3.48 0.58
CA LYS A 38 -2.51 -4.60 0.74
C LYS A 38 -2.56 -5.54 -0.46
N GLN A 39 -3.75 -5.92 -0.91
CA GLN A 39 -3.92 -6.76 -2.09
C GLN A 39 -3.40 -6.09 -3.36
N SER A 40 -3.59 -4.77 -3.49
CA SER A 40 -3.10 -4.02 -4.65
C SER A 40 -1.57 -3.92 -4.71
N ALA A 41 -0.88 -3.95 -3.56
CA ALA A 41 0.57 -3.77 -3.47
C ALA A 41 1.36 -4.88 -4.18
N GLU A 42 0.76 -6.05 -4.40
CA GLU A 42 1.39 -7.18 -5.09
C GLU A 42 1.12 -7.18 -6.60
N GLN A 43 0.28 -6.26 -7.10
CA GLN A 43 -0.24 -6.27 -8.46
C GLN A 43 0.37 -5.15 -9.31
N GLY A 44 0.80 -5.52 -10.53
CA GLY A 44 1.20 -4.57 -11.57
C GLY A 44 2.26 -3.54 -11.13
N LEU A 45 2.00 -2.27 -11.42
CA LEU A 45 2.92 -1.16 -11.14
C LEU A 45 3.16 -0.95 -9.62
N MET A 46 2.18 -1.28 -8.79
CA MET A 46 2.26 -1.05 -7.34
C MET A 46 3.37 -1.88 -6.68
N ARG A 47 3.72 -3.04 -7.26
CA ARG A 47 4.84 -3.88 -6.79
C ARG A 47 6.18 -3.15 -6.78
N TYR A 48 6.38 -2.19 -7.69
CA TYR A 48 7.62 -1.40 -7.77
C TYR A 48 7.68 -0.26 -6.75
N LEU A 49 6.54 0.06 -6.11
CA LEU A 49 6.49 1.08 -5.07
C LEU A 49 6.99 0.56 -3.72
N GLN A 50 7.25 -0.76 -3.60
CA GLN A 50 7.74 -1.39 -2.36
C GLN A 50 6.87 -0.98 -1.17
N ILE A 51 5.55 -1.10 -1.30
CA ILE A 51 4.58 -0.72 -0.26
C ILE A 51 4.68 -1.74 0.88
N ASN A 52 4.79 -1.26 2.11
CA ASN A 52 4.72 -2.11 3.30
C ASN A 52 3.29 -2.66 3.46
N THR A 53 3.13 -3.98 3.34
CA THR A 53 1.85 -4.68 3.56
C THR A 53 1.78 -5.41 4.90
N LYS A 54 2.90 -5.43 5.63
CA LYS A 54 3.04 -6.16 6.91
C LYS A 54 2.58 -5.36 8.12
N ALA A 55 2.20 -4.09 7.92
CA ALA A 55 1.62 -3.29 8.98
C ALA A 55 0.18 -3.74 9.23
N GLY A 56 -0.06 -4.14 10.47
CA GLY A 56 -1.31 -4.65 11.02
C GLY A 56 -1.16 -4.79 12.52
#